data_AF-A0A6P1KSJ6-F1
#
_entry.id   AF-A0A6P1KSJ6-F1
#
_cell.length_a   1.000
_cell.length_b   1.000
_cell.length_c   1.000
_cell.angle_alpha   90.00
_cell.angle_beta   90.00
_cell.angle_gamma   90.00
#
_symmetry.space_group_name_H-M   'P 1'
#
loop_
_entity.id
_entity.type
_entity.pdbx_description
1 polymer ?
#
loop_
_entity_poly.entity_id
_entity_poly.type
_entity_poly.pdbx_seq_one_letter_code
_entity_poly.pdbx_strand_id
1 'polypeptide(L)' 'MPENTVNQASKSDNQPIAYKERLNSWAIARQLPNTQREIVARFRSRSDADGYMRHLPQEIPNASYMVVFDCQREASVI' A
#
# COMPACT_ATOMS: atom_id res chain seq x y z
N MET A 1 -32.11 -10.47 -23.54
CA MET A 1 -31.90 -9.76 -22.26
C MET A 1 -30.78 -8.75 -22.48
N PRO A 2 -30.99 -7.44 -22.40
CA PRO A 2 -29.92 -6.46 -22.47
C PRO A 2 -29.46 -6.13 -21.05
N GLU A 3 -28.25 -6.54 -20.69
CA GLU A 3 -27.59 -6.10 -19.45
C GLU A 3 -26.97 -4.73 -19.72
N ASN A 4 -27.57 -3.72 -19.10
CA ASN A 4 -27.13 -2.34 -19.06
C ASN A 4 -26.15 -2.15 -17.90
N THR A 5 -24.89 -1.81 -18.17
CA THR A 5 -24.14 -1.00 -17.19
C THR A 5 -23.20 -0.06 -17.93
N VAL A 6 -23.71 1.14 -18.16
CA VAL A 6 -22.90 2.34 -18.35
C VAL A 6 -22.03 2.51 -17.11
N ASN A 7 -20.75 2.16 -17.23
CA ASN A 7 -19.73 2.59 -16.28
C ASN A 7 -18.99 3.77 -16.91
N GLN A 8 -19.57 4.97 -16.75
CA GLN A 8 -18.86 6.22 -16.95
C GLN A 8 -17.89 6.40 -15.77
N ALA A 9 -16.74 5.73 -15.84
CA ALA A 9 -15.60 6.09 -15.02
C ALA A 9 -15.01 7.39 -15.58
N SER A 10 -15.35 8.51 -14.95
CA SER A 10 -14.72 9.80 -15.16
C SER A 10 -13.21 9.66 -14.91
N LYS A 11 -12.45 9.56 -16.01
CA LYS A 11 -10.99 9.45 -15.99
C LYS A 11 -10.41 10.82 -15.64
N SER A 12 -10.09 11.06 -14.36
CA SER A 12 -9.16 12.13 -14.00
C SER A 12 -7.73 11.65 -14.23
N ASP A 13 -6.88 12.47 -14.82
CA ASP A 13 -5.56 12.13 -15.38
C ASP A 13 -4.49 11.55 -14.40
N ASN A 14 -4.88 11.14 -13.18
CA ASN A 14 -4.04 10.44 -12.19
C ASN A 14 -4.30 8.92 -12.09
N GLN A 15 -5.15 8.34 -12.96
CA GLN A 15 -5.55 6.92 -12.92
C GLN A 15 -4.40 5.89 -12.83
N PRO A 16 -3.25 6.03 -13.54
CA PRO A 16 -2.25 4.96 -13.57
C PRO A 16 -1.51 4.78 -12.23
N ILE A 17 -1.30 5.88 -11.51
CA ILE A 17 -0.59 5.88 -10.22
C ILE A 17 -1.51 5.33 -9.13
N ALA A 18 -2.75 5.83 -9.07
CA ALA A 18 -3.76 5.36 -8.12
C ALA A 18 -4.06 3.85 -8.28
N TYR A 19 -4.15 3.36 -9.53
CA TYR A 19 -4.38 1.92 -9.78
C TYR A 19 -3.22 1.05 -9.31
N LYS A 20 -1.97 1.46 -9.57
CA LYS A 20 -0.77 0.74 -9.10
C LYS A 20 -0.67 0.72 -7.58
N GLU A 21 -0.99 1.83 -6.92
CA GLU A 21 -1.02 1.91 -5.46
C GLU A 21 -2.08 0.99 -4.86
N ARG A 22 -3.26 0.90 -5.48
CA ARG A 22 -4.32 -0.05 -5.08
C ARG A 22 -3.90 -1.51 -5.20
N LEU A 23 -3.09 -1.86 -6.20
CA LEU A 23 -2.56 -3.22 -6.35
C LEU A 23 -1.49 -3.57 -5.32
N ASN A 24 -0.87 -2.58 -4.69
CA ASN A 24 0.16 -2.77 -3.67
C ASN A 24 -0.43 -2.64 -2.27
N SER A 25 -1.35 -3.53 -1.94
CA SER A 25 -2.08 -3.49 -0.66
C SER A 25 -1.27 -3.99 0.54
N TRP A 26 -0.03 -4.45 0.33
CA TRP A 26 0.88 -4.86 1.40
C TRP A 26 1.98 -3.83 1.57
N ALA A 27 2.35 -3.53 2.80
CA ALA A 27 3.38 -2.55 3.08
C ALA A 27 4.23 -2.97 4.28
N ILE A 28 5.45 -2.43 4.35
CA ILE A 28 6.27 -2.50 5.56
C ILE A 28 6.16 -1.16 6.26
N ALA A 29 5.73 -1.19 7.51
CA ALA A 29 5.72 -0.04 8.39
C ALA A 29 6.92 -0.09 9.33
N ARG A 30 7.63 1.02 9.45
CA ARG A 30 8.60 1.27 10.52
C ARG A 30 7.86 1.87 11.72
N GLN A 31 8.11 1.35 12.90
CA GLN A 31 7.64 1.96 14.15
C GLN A 31 8.58 3.09 14.54
N LEU A 32 8.03 4.28 14.73
CA LEU A 32 8.74 5.44 15.24
C LEU A 32 8.53 5.60 16.74
N PRO A 33 9.38 6.40 17.42
CA PRO A 33 9.04 6.93 18.74
C PRO A 33 7.65 7.59 18.69
N ASN A 34 6.91 7.54 19.80
CA ASN A 34 5.54 8.09 19.94
C ASN A 34 4.44 7.27 19.26
N THR A 35 4.64 5.96 19.08
CA THR A 35 3.59 5.04 18.57
C THR A 35 3.17 5.37 17.13
N GLN A 36 3.98 6.15 16.42
CA GLN A 36 3.76 6.47 15.01
C GLN A 36 4.26 5.35 14.12
N ARG A 37 3.67 5.24 12.94
CA ARG A 37 4.05 4.26 11.92
C ARG A 37 4.27 4.99 10.61
N GLU A 38 5.38 4.69 9.97
CA GLU A 38 5.75 5.23 8.67
C GLU A 38 5.84 4.09 7.67
N ILE A 39 5.18 4.23 6.52
CA ILE A 39 5.27 3.27 5.43
C ILE A 39 6.59 3.49 4.68
N VAL A 40 7.49 2.51 4.74
CA VAL A 40 8.81 2.59 4.09
C VAL A 40 8.85 1.92 2.73
N ALA A 41 7.97 0.96 2.47
CA ALA A 41 7.87 0.25 1.19
C ALA A 41 6.48 -0.38 1.01
N ARG A 42 6.05 -0.52 -0.24
CA ARG A 42 4.79 -1.16 -0.65
C ARG A 42 5.03 -2.30 -1.63
N PHE A 43 4.20 -3.34 -1.54
CA PHE A 43 4.34 -4.61 -2.22
C PHE A 43 2.97 -5.12 -2.67
N ARG A 44 2.98 -5.90 -3.75
CA ARG A 44 1.77 -6.53 -4.29
C ARG A 44 1.32 -7.73 -3.48
N SER A 45 2.25 -8.43 -2.84
CA SER A 45 1.98 -9.62 -2.03
C SER A 45 2.60 -9.49 -0.64
N ARG A 46 2.00 -10.20 0.33
CA ARG A 46 2.57 -10.32 1.68
C ARG A 46 3.93 -11.01 1.65
N SER A 47 4.08 -12.03 0.82
CA SER A 47 5.31 -12.82 0.72
C SER A 47 6.51 -11.98 0.24
N ASP A 48 6.29 -11.06 -0.71
CA ASP A 48 7.33 -10.13 -1.15
C ASP A 48 7.74 -9.18 -0.02
N ALA A 49 6.75 -8.65 0.72
CA ALA A 49 7.00 -7.79 1.87
C ALA A 49 7.78 -8.52 2.98
N ASP A 50 7.36 -9.74 3.34
CA ASP A 50 8.05 -10.58 4.32
C ASP A 50 9.48 -10.92 3.88
N GLY A 51 9.69 -11.20 2.58
CA GLY A 51 11.01 -11.44 2.00
C GLY A 51 11.91 -10.21 2.14
N TYR A 52 11.42 -9.04 1.77
CA TYR A 52 12.17 -7.78 1.90
C TYR A 52 12.45 -7.43 3.37
N MET A 53 11.49 -7.65 4.28
CA MET A 53 11.63 -7.35 5.70
C MET A 53 12.79 -8.11 6.35
N ARG A 54 13.15 -9.30 5.87
CA ARG A 54 14.31 -10.05 6.41
C ARG A 54 15.65 -9.35 6.19
N HIS A 55 15.73 -8.46 5.21
CA HIS A 55 16.95 -7.73 4.86
C HIS A 55 17.02 -6.34 5.50
N LEU A 56 15.88 -5.72 5.82
CA LEU A 56 15.80 -4.39 6.44
C LEU A 56 16.58 -4.22 7.77
N PRO A 57 16.62 -5.20 8.69
CA PRO A 57 17.37 -5.08 9.94
C PRO A 57 18.88 -4.92 9.77
N GLN A 58 19.44 -5.31 8.61
CA GLN A 58 20.87 -5.12 8.33
C GLN A 58 21.22 -3.64 8.13
N GLU A 59 20.26 -2.83 7.68
CA GLU A 59 20.46 -1.41 7.40
C GLU A 59 20.27 -0.53 8.65
N ILE A 60 19.34 -0.90 9.56
CA ILE A 60 19.03 -0.13 10.77
C ILE A 60 18.76 -1.08 11.95
N PRO A 61 19.77 -1.41 12.77
CA PRO A 61 19.67 -2.46 13.81
C PRO A 61 18.68 -2.18 14.95
N ASN A 62 18.21 -0.95 15.13
CA ASN A 62 17.29 -0.57 16.22
C ASN A 62 15.87 -0.21 15.74
N ALA A 63 15.57 -0.38 14.46
CA ALA A 63 14.24 -0.11 13.93
C ALA A 63 13.34 -1.34 14.06
N SER A 64 12.13 -1.16 14.59
CA SER A 64 11.10 -2.20 14.57
C SER A 64 10.27 -2.06 13.29
N TYR A 65 10.18 -3.14 12.52
CA TYR A 65 9.40 -3.21 11.29
C TYR A 65 8.25 -4.20 11.44
N MET A 66 7.15 -3.95 10.73
CA MET A 66 6.04 -4.88 10.63
C MET A 66 5.42 -4.84 9.23
N VAL A 67 5.00 -6.00 8.73
CA VAL A 67 4.19 -6.09 7.52
C VAL A 67 2.74 -5.75 7.88
N VAL A 68 2.14 -4.83 7.13
CA VAL A 68 0.76 -4.37 7.31
C VAL A 68 -0.01 -4.44 6.00
N PHE A 69 -1.33 -4.59 6.10
CA PHE A 69 -2.23 -4.37 4.99
C PHE A 69 -2.54 -2.87 4.91
N ASP A 70 -2.11 -2.23 3.82
CA ASP A 70 -2.27 -0.81 3.57
C ASP A 70 -3.36 -0.61 2.51
N CYS A 71 -4.63 -0.57 2.95
CA CYS A 71 -5.72 -0.22 2.06
C CYS A 71 -5.68 1.28 1.77
N GLN A 72 -5.08 1.65 0.65
CA GLN A 72 -5.18 2.98 0.08
C GLN A 72 -6.63 3.17 -0.41
N ARG A 73 -7.53 3.46 0.55
CA ARG A 73 -8.92 3.81 0.26
C ARG A 73 -8.84 5.17 -0.40
N GLU A 74 -9.16 5.22 -1.69
CA GLU A 74 -9.41 6.47 -2.41
C GLU A 74 -10.32 7.30 -1.49
N ALA A 75 -9.82 8.42 -1.00
CA ALA A 75 -10.63 9.36 -0.26
C ALA A 75 -11.65 9.89 -1.27
N SER A 76 -12.78 9.19 -1.41
CA SER A 76 -13.98 9.77 -1.98
C SER A 76 -14.36 10.86 -1.01
N VAL A 77 -13.90 12.07 -1.31
CA VAL A 77 -14.44 13.30 -0.76
C VAL A 77 -15.93 13.23 -1.06
N ILE A 78 -16.72 13.06 0.00
CA ILE A 78 -18.19 13.09 -0.04
C ILE A 78 -18.62 14.53 -0.27
#